data_AF-A0A971GTT7-F1
#
_entry.id   AF-A0A971GTT7-F1
#
_cell.length_a   1.000
_cell.length_b   1.000
_cell.length_c   1.000
_cell.angle_alpha   90.00
_cell.angle_beta   90.00
_cell.angle_gamma   90.00
#
_symmetry.space_group_name_H-M   'P 1'
#
loop_
_entity.id
_entity.type
_entity.pdbx_description
1 polymer ?
#
loop_
_entity_poly.entity_id
_entity_poly.type
_entity_poly.pdbx_seq_one_letter_code
_entity_poly.pdbx_strand_id
1 'polypeptide(L)'
;MLPANLNTDQLSRAVQGFLTITSITWDAPSGAAVRICGQLLVPSHEAYRRLEPFAAQHGCVLRLRRDGDEACFELIPTAAAPARRRGWLPILLGVLTVLSVTASYLFFWEGYPAAGTQLAPSLAHALTFAGGLLGILLTHEFGHFLMARRLSMPVSWPYLIPFPLSPFGTLGAIIRMRGIPRNRRELVLIGVAGPLAGLVVAIPVLLTGLMLSSVETLPASGYILEGNSLLYTLAKLLVFGRWLPSAGSDVMLHPLAFAGWAGLLVTAMNLLPSGQLDGGHIAYGLLGRTSRYLAWAVWGILVVLGIWWRGWWLWVVLLFLTGRRYPAPLDEITTLTAPLRWLAIVMLIIFVLTFTPLPMILVN
;
A
#
# COMPACT_ATOMS: atom_id res chain seq x y z
N MET A 1 -9.74 -6.11 27.58
CA MET A 1 -10.70 -6.90 28.37
C MET A 1 -10.35 -8.36 28.16
N LEU A 2 -9.86 -9.02 29.20
CA LEU A 2 -9.62 -10.46 29.22
C LEU A 2 -10.90 -11.18 28.72
N PRO A 3 -10.80 -12.25 27.91
CA PRO A 3 -11.95 -13.12 27.71
C PRO A 3 -12.36 -13.61 29.09
N ALA A 4 -13.59 -13.29 29.51
CA ALA A 4 -14.03 -13.33 30.91
C ALA A 4 -13.97 -14.71 31.62
N ASN A 5 -13.41 -15.75 30.99
CA ASN A 5 -13.41 -17.13 31.48
C ASN A 5 -12.07 -17.88 31.31
N LEU A 6 -10.97 -17.23 30.91
CA LEU A 6 -9.71 -17.92 30.65
C LEU A 6 -8.85 -18.02 31.92
N ASN A 7 -8.62 -19.23 32.43
CA ASN A 7 -7.77 -19.47 33.63
C ASN A 7 -6.48 -20.25 33.29
N THR A 8 -5.44 -20.08 34.12
CA THR A 8 -4.12 -20.70 33.96
C THR A 8 -4.18 -22.23 33.83
N ASP A 9 -5.11 -22.89 34.53
CA ASP A 9 -5.25 -24.36 34.51
C ASP A 9 -5.86 -24.90 33.21
N GLN A 10 -6.77 -24.14 32.60
CA GLN A 10 -7.34 -24.49 31.29
C GLN A 10 -6.29 -24.30 30.20
N LEU A 11 -5.55 -23.21 30.31
CA LEU A 11 -4.46 -22.89 29.42
C LEU A 11 -3.37 -23.98 29.46
N SER A 12 -2.91 -24.33 30.66
CA SER A 12 -1.87 -25.35 30.87
C SER A 12 -2.28 -26.72 30.32
N ARG A 13 -3.55 -27.10 30.50
CA ARG A 13 -4.12 -28.32 29.89
C ARG A 13 -4.18 -28.24 28.37
N ALA A 14 -4.51 -27.08 27.81
CA ALA A 14 -4.63 -26.90 26.37
C ALA A 14 -3.27 -27.01 25.66
N VAL A 15 -2.16 -26.61 26.30
CA VAL A 15 -0.79 -26.75 25.77
C VAL A 15 -0.08 -28.06 26.17
N GLN A 16 -0.71 -28.85 27.05
CA GLN A 16 -0.14 -30.08 27.58
C GLN A 16 0.14 -31.08 26.47
N GLY A 17 1.36 -31.64 26.47
CA GLY A 17 1.79 -32.65 25.50
C GLY A 17 2.39 -32.11 24.20
N PHE A 18 2.46 -30.79 24.01
CA PHE A 18 3.16 -30.21 22.86
C PHE A 18 4.01 -28.97 23.16
N LEU A 19 3.92 -28.40 24.37
CA LEU A 19 4.76 -27.32 24.84
C LEU A 19 5.15 -27.56 26.30
N THR A 20 6.45 -27.53 26.60
CA THR A 20 6.95 -27.45 27.98
C THR A 20 6.97 -25.98 28.39
N ILE A 21 6.07 -25.59 29.28
CA ILE A 21 5.85 -24.19 29.66
C ILE A 21 7.02 -23.70 30.53
N THR A 22 7.70 -22.65 30.07
CA THR A 22 8.70 -21.91 30.86
C THR A 22 8.06 -20.71 31.56
N SER A 23 7.15 -19.99 30.89
CA SER A 23 6.52 -18.79 31.46
C SER A 23 5.12 -18.53 30.91
N ILE A 24 4.25 -17.96 31.75
CA ILE A 24 2.92 -17.46 31.38
C ILE A 24 2.85 -16.00 31.83
N THR A 25 2.56 -15.10 30.91
CA THR A 25 2.40 -13.67 31.17
C THR A 25 1.00 -13.24 30.77
N TRP A 26 0.26 -12.66 31.70
CA TRP A 26 -1.05 -12.06 31.46
C TRP A 26 -0.87 -10.59 31.06
N ASP A 27 -1.75 -10.09 30.19
CA ASP A 27 -1.72 -8.71 29.66
C ASP A 27 -0.31 -8.31 29.16
N ALA A 28 0.22 -9.12 28.23
CA ALA A 28 1.55 -8.91 27.71
C ALA A 28 1.67 -7.54 27.00
N PRO A 29 2.82 -6.84 27.10
CA PRO A 29 3.05 -5.56 26.42
C PRO A 29 2.83 -5.59 24.90
N SER A 30 2.81 -6.79 24.31
CA SER A 30 2.54 -7.05 22.90
C SER A 30 1.07 -6.87 22.49
N GLY A 31 0.16 -6.58 23.44
CA GLY A 31 -1.29 -6.46 23.23
C GLY A 31 -2.04 -7.80 23.30
N ALA A 32 -1.35 -8.88 23.70
CA ALA A 32 -1.95 -10.19 23.93
C ALA A 32 -2.57 -10.25 25.34
N ALA A 33 -3.75 -10.88 25.45
CA ALA A 33 -4.36 -11.18 26.74
C ALA A 33 -3.50 -12.17 27.53
N VAL A 34 -2.90 -13.15 26.83
CA VAL A 34 -2.03 -14.14 27.44
C VAL A 34 -0.87 -14.45 26.50
N ARG A 35 0.33 -14.59 27.07
CA ARG A 35 1.53 -15.07 26.40
C ARG A 35 2.07 -16.28 27.15
N ILE A 36 2.31 -17.38 26.44
CA ILE A 36 2.82 -18.65 26.97
C ILE A 36 4.10 -18.97 26.22
N CYS A 37 5.24 -19.00 26.91
CA CYS A 37 6.53 -19.33 26.30
C CYS A 37 7.05 -20.67 26.81
N GLY A 38 7.76 -21.40 25.96
CA GLY A 38 8.28 -22.72 26.28
C GLY A 38 8.99 -23.45 25.14
N GLN A 39 9.42 -24.67 25.42
CA GLN A 39 10.04 -25.55 24.42
C GLN A 39 8.99 -26.42 23.73
N LEU A 40 8.97 -26.39 22.38
CA LEU A 40 8.04 -27.21 21.59
C LEU A 40 8.46 -28.68 21.62
N LEU A 41 7.51 -29.55 21.96
CA LEU A 41 7.68 -31.01 21.94
C LEU A 41 7.27 -31.63 20.59
N VAL A 42 6.55 -30.86 19.78
CA VAL A 42 6.09 -31.25 18.44
C VAL A 42 6.40 -30.14 17.43
N PRO A 43 6.38 -30.43 16.12
CA PRO A 43 6.53 -29.39 15.10
C PRO A 43 5.54 -28.23 15.29
N SER A 44 6.00 -26.99 15.11
CA SER A 44 5.23 -25.76 15.37
C SER A 44 3.86 -25.72 14.67
N HIS A 45 3.77 -26.22 13.44
CA HIS A 45 2.52 -26.27 12.68
C HIS A 45 1.46 -27.18 13.31
N GLU A 46 1.89 -28.26 13.96
CA GLU A 46 1.00 -29.19 14.64
C GLU A 46 0.50 -28.60 15.96
N ALA A 47 1.39 -27.99 16.74
CA ALA A 47 1.03 -27.29 17.96
C ALA A 47 0.05 -26.14 17.69
N TYR A 48 0.29 -25.34 16.65
CA TYR A 48 -0.60 -24.25 16.24
C TYR A 48 -2.00 -24.77 15.90
N ARG A 49 -2.09 -25.81 15.06
CA ARG A 49 -3.37 -26.41 14.63
C ARG A 49 -4.19 -26.98 15.80
N ARG A 50 -3.54 -27.46 16.85
CA ARG A 50 -4.22 -27.97 18.05
C ARG A 50 -4.73 -26.85 18.97
N LEU A 51 -3.98 -25.75 19.07
CA LEU A 51 -4.30 -24.65 19.97
C LEU A 51 -5.21 -23.58 19.33
N GLU A 52 -5.26 -23.50 17.99
CA GLU A 52 -6.13 -22.56 17.25
C GLU A 52 -7.63 -22.70 17.59
N PRO A 53 -8.23 -23.91 17.64
CA PRO A 53 -9.64 -24.07 18.04
C PRO A 53 -9.91 -23.59 19.46
N PHE A 54 -8.98 -23.85 20.39
CA PHE A 54 -9.09 -23.40 21.78
C PHE A 54 -9.08 -21.88 21.88
N ALA A 55 -8.16 -21.21 21.17
CA ALA A 55 -8.12 -19.75 21.13
C ALA A 55 -9.40 -19.17 20.52
N ALA A 56 -9.89 -19.74 19.42
CA ALA A 56 -11.11 -19.30 18.75
C ALA A 56 -12.36 -19.41 19.63
N GLN A 57 -12.51 -20.50 20.39
CA GLN A 57 -13.61 -20.69 21.36
C GLN A 57 -13.66 -19.58 22.43
N HIS A 58 -12.50 -19.04 22.79
CA HIS A 58 -12.38 -17.98 23.78
C HIS A 58 -12.31 -16.59 23.15
N GLY A 59 -12.77 -16.46 21.91
CA GLY A 59 -12.80 -15.18 21.21
C GLY A 59 -11.42 -14.56 21.06
N CYS A 60 -10.37 -15.37 20.92
CA CYS A 60 -8.99 -14.93 20.71
C CYS A 60 -8.45 -15.43 19.38
N VAL A 61 -7.52 -14.68 18.80
CA VAL A 61 -6.66 -15.13 17.70
C VAL A 61 -5.34 -15.60 18.31
N LEU A 62 -4.88 -16.78 17.87
CA LEU A 62 -3.59 -17.33 18.28
C LEU A 62 -2.47 -16.77 17.41
N ARG A 63 -1.41 -16.28 18.03
CA ARG A 63 -0.17 -15.86 17.37
C ARG A 63 1.01 -16.69 17.91
N LEU A 64 1.87 -17.21 17.04
CA LEU A 64 3.06 -17.96 17.46
C LEU A 64 4.31 -17.14 17.15
N ARG A 65 5.15 -16.89 18.16
CA ARG A 65 6.42 -16.19 18.02
C ARG A 65 7.55 -17.03 18.58
N ARG A 66 8.77 -16.74 18.16
CA ARG A 66 9.98 -17.30 18.78
C ARG A 66 10.70 -16.17 19.52
N ASP A 67 11.03 -16.42 20.79
CA ASP A 67 11.78 -15.49 21.65
C ASP A 67 13.01 -16.22 22.18
N GLY A 68 14.19 -15.87 21.64
CA GLY A 68 15.40 -16.68 21.82
C GLY A 68 15.21 -18.10 21.27
N ASP A 69 15.47 -19.10 22.11
CA ASP A 69 15.30 -20.51 21.80
C ASP A 69 13.87 -21.03 22.05
N GLU A 70 13.00 -20.23 22.64
CA GLU A 70 11.65 -20.64 23.06
C GLU A 70 10.57 -20.24 22.06
N ALA A 71 9.52 -21.05 22.00
CA ALA A 71 8.29 -20.77 21.27
C ALA A 71 7.26 -20.13 22.22
N CYS A 72 6.72 -18.99 21.81
CA CYS A 72 5.74 -18.21 22.54
C CYS A 72 4.39 -18.17 21.80
N PHE A 73 3.36 -18.75 22.40
CA PHE A 73 1.97 -18.60 21.97
C PHE A 73 1.34 -17.39 22.63
N GLU A 74 0.75 -16.51 21.83
CA GLU A 74 0.09 -15.29 22.27
C GLU A 74 -1.39 -15.35 21.88
N LEU A 75 -2.30 -15.31 22.87
CA LEU A 75 -3.73 -15.20 22.68
C LEU A 75 -4.12 -13.73 22.67
N ILE A 76 -4.56 -13.25 21.50
CA ILE A 76 -4.93 -11.85 21.30
C ILE A 76 -6.46 -11.79 21.24
N PRO A 77 -7.14 -11.02 22.11
CA PRO A 77 -8.59 -10.87 22.06
C PRO A 77 -9.03 -10.42 20.66
N THR A 78 -9.95 -11.18 20.08
CA THR A 78 -10.60 -10.81 18.82
C THR A 78 -11.47 -9.58 19.11
N ALA A 79 -11.14 -8.46 18.47
CA ALA A 79 -11.95 -7.26 18.59
C ALA A 79 -13.42 -7.55 18.22
N ALA A 80 -14.36 -6.94 18.96
CA ALA A 80 -15.79 -7.14 18.80
C ALA A 80 -16.23 -7.09 17.32
N ALA A 81 -17.24 -7.90 16.98
CA ALA A 81 -17.83 -7.95 15.64
C ALA A 81 -18.10 -6.52 15.13
N PRO A 82 -17.71 -6.21 13.88
CA PRO A 82 -17.61 -4.83 13.43
C PRO A 82 -18.97 -4.12 13.47
N ALA A 83 -18.96 -2.85 13.88
CA ALA A 83 -20.10 -1.95 13.82
C ALA A 83 -20.82 -2.03 12.46
N ARG A 84 -22.15 -2.02 12.50
CA ARG A 84 -23.08 -2.14 11.37
C ARG A 84 -22.58 -1.33 10.16
N ARG A 85 -22.30 -2.03 9.05
CA ARG A 85 -21.70 -1.44 7.84
C ARG A 85 -22.67 -0.39 7.25
N ARG A 86 -22.31 0.89 7.31
CA ARG A 86 -23.05 1.96 6.61
C ARG A 86 -22.73 1.90 5.12
N GLY A 87 -23.58 1.22 4.35
CA GLY A 87 -23.40 0.99 2.91
C GLY A 87 -23.32 2.27 2.06
N TRP A 88 -23.86 3.39 2.55
CA TRP A 88 -23.84 4.68 1.86
C TRP A 88 -22.48 5.39 1.91
N LEU A 89 -21.64 5.10 2.90
CA LEU A 89 -20.39 5.85 3.14
C LEU A 89 -19.37 5.70 1.97
N PRO A 90 -19.08 4.51 1.44
CA PRO A 90 -18.22 4.38 0.26
C PRO A 90 -18.76 5.16 -0.95
N ILE A 91 -20.08 5.20 -1.13
CA ILE A 91 -20.72 5.91 -2.24
C ILE A 91 -20.53 7.42 -2.08
N LEU A 92 -20.84 7.96 -0.89
CA LEU A 92 -20.64 9.39 -0.62
C LEU A 92 -19.17 9.78 -0.83
N LEU A 93 -18.25 9.00 -0.25
CA LEU A 93 -16.81 9.26 -0.39
C LEU A 93 -16.34 9.16 -1.85
N GLY A 94 -16.89 8.23 -2.62
CA GLY A 94 -16.63 8.14 -4.06
C GLY A 94 -17.06 9.40 -4.81
N VAL A 95 -18.30 9.86 -4.59
CA VAL A 95 -18.81 11.10 -5.20
C VAL A 95 -17.96 12.31 -4.79
N LEU A 96 -17.67 12.46 -3.50
CA LEU A 96 -16.82 13.56 -3.02
C LEU A 96 -15.41 13.51 -3.60
N THR A 97 -14.87 12.30 -3.83
CA THR A 97 -13.54 12.16 -4.45
C THR A 97 -13.58 12.56 -5.92
N VAL A 98 -14.59 12.15 -6.68
CA VAL A 98 -14.74 12.60 -8.08
C VAL A 98 -14.81 14.13 -8.16
N LEU A 99 -15.63 14.77 -7.30
CA LEU A 99 -15.74 16.22 -7.24
C LEU A 99 -14.39 16.87 -6.85
N SER A 100 -13.71 16.31 -5.86
CA SER A 100 -12.42 16.79 -5.37
C SER A 100 -11.32 16.70 -6.44
N VAL A 101 -11.21 15.57 -7.14
CA VAL A 101 -10.24 15.36 -8.23
C VAL A 101 -10.54 16.29 -9.41
N THR A 102 -11.81 16.43 -9.78
CA THR A 102 -12.22 17.33 -10.87
C THR A 102 -11.91 18.78 -10.53
N ALA A 103 -12.27 19.25 -9.33
CA ALA A 103 -12.00 20.61 -8.87
C ALA A 103 -10.49 20.90 -8.76
N SER A 104 -9.71 19.95 -8.25
CA SER A 104 -8.26 20.09 -8.15
C SER A 104 -7.61 20.13 -9.52
N TYR A 105 -8.08 19.33 -10.47
CA TYR A 105 -7.57 19.36 -11.84
C TYR A 105 -7.77 20.75 -12.47
N LEU A 106 -9.01 21.28 -12.38
CA LEU A 106 -9.33 22.61 -12.89
C LEU A 106 -8.49 23.70 -12.22
N PHE A 107 -8.32 23.63 -10.90
CA PHE A 107 -7.60 24.66 -10.16
C PHE A 107 -6.08 24.64 -10.41
N PHE A 108 -5.46 23.47 -10.39
CA PHE A 108 -3.99 23.35 -10.43
C PHE A 108 -3.42 23.23 -11.86
N TRP A 109 -4.19 22.72 -12.83
CA TRP A 109 -3.64 22.32 -14.14
C TRP A 109 -4.26 23.04 -15.34
N GLU A 110 -5.54 23.40 -15.27
CA GLU A 110 -6.17 24.23 -16.31
C GLU A 110 -6.03 25.74 -16.03
N GLY A 111 -5.85 26.12 -14.77
CA GLY A 111 -6.08 27.49 -14.33
C GLY A 111 -7.58 27.80 -14.28
N TYR A 112 -8.00 28.76 -13.46
CA TYR A 112 -9.42 29.09 -13.32
C TYR A 112 -10.05 29.37 -14.69
N PRO A 113 -11.03 28.56 -15.16
CA PRO A 113 -11.64 28.80 -16.45
C PRO A 113 -12.33 30.16 -16.40
N ALA A 114 -11.95 31.07 -17.30
CA ALA A 114 -12.68 32.31 -17.47
C ALA A 114 -14.15 31.95 -17.79
N ALA A 115 -15.10 32.49 -17.03
CA ALA A 115 -16.52 32.19 -17.21
C ALA A 115 -16.93 32.41 -18.68
N GLY A 116 -17.27 31.33 -19.40
CA GLY A 116 -17.51 31.36 -20.85
C GLY A 116 -17.44 29.99 -21.55
N THR A 117 -17.12 30.00 -22.85
CA THR A 117 -17.09 28.83 -23.76
C THR A 117 -16.05 27.76 -23.43
N GLN A 118 -15.13 28.02 -22.50
CA GLN A 118 -14.08 27.08 -22.12
C GLN A 118 -14.48 26.12 -20.98
N LEU A 119 -15.60 26.37 -20.28
CA LEU A 119 -16.01 25.52 -19.15
C LEU A 119 -16.26 24.05 -19.55
N ALA A 120 -16.92 23.81 -20.69
CA ALA A 120 -17.23 22.46 -21.15
C ALA A 120 -15.98 21.63 -21.49
N PRO A 121 -15.02 22.11 -22.31
CA PRO A 121 -13.79 21.37 -22.58
C PRO A 121 -12.91 21.19 -21.34
N SER A 122 -12.77 22.22 -20.49
CA SER A 122 -12.02 22.11 -19.23
C SER A 122 -12.59 21.03 -18.32
N LEU A 123 -13.92 20.96 -18.20
CA LEU A 123 -14.58 19.93 -17.42
C LEU A 123 -14.38 18.54 -18.04
N ALA A 124 -14.39 18.41 -19.36
CA ALA A 124 -14.13 17.15 -20.05
C ALA A 124 -12.69 16.65 -19.78
N HIS A 125 -11.70 17.55 -19.80
CA HIS A 125 -10.32 17.21 -19.41
C HIS A 125 -10.23 16.75 -17.96
N ALA A 126 -10.84 17.51 -17.04
CA ALA A 126 -10.85 17.18 -15.61
C ALA A 126 -11.50 15.83 -15.32
N LEU A 127 -12.63 15.52 -15.98
CA LEU A 127 -13.32 14.24 -15.86
C LEU A 127 -12.53 13.10 -16.50
N THR A 128 -11.81 13.35 -17.61
CA THR A 128 -10.93 12.36 -18.24
C THR A 128 -9.78 11.99 -17.32
N PHE A 129 -9.13 12.99 -16.71
CA PHE A 129 -8.11 12.78 -15.69
C PHE A 129 -8.68 12.03 -14.48
N ALA A 130 -9.82 12.47 -13.95
CA ALA A 130 -10.46 11.83 -12.79
C ALA A 130 -10.82 10.37 -13.06
N GLY A 131 -11.40 10.07 -14.24
CA GLY A 131 -11.73 8.71 -14.65
C GLY A 131 -10.49 7.81 -14.74
N GLY A 132 -9.42 8.30 -15.37
CA GLY A 132 -8.16 7.59 -15.46
C GLY A 132 -7.53 7.32 -14.08
N LEU A 133 -7.38 8.36 -13.26
CA LEU A 133 -6.72 8.25 -11.96
C LEU A 133 -7.53 7.37 -10.99
N LEU A 134 -8.84 7.63 -10.87
CA LEU A 134 -9.70 6.85 -9.96
C LEU A 134 -9.87 5.42 -10.44
N GLY A 135 -9.89 5.17 -11.75
CA GLY A 135 -9.86 3.82 -12.31
C GLY A 135 -8.64 3.04 -11.84
N ILE A 136 -7.44 3.62 -11.98
CA ILE A 136 -6.18 3.01 -11.52
C ILE A 136 -6.21 2.73 -10.01
N LEU A 137 -6.58 3.73 -9.20
CA LEU A 137 -6.63 3.60 -7.74
C LEU A 137 -7.64 2.54 -7.28
N LEU A 138 -8.83 2.52 -7.88
CA LEU A 138 -9.84 1.53 -7.55
C LEU A 138 -9.37 0.13 -7.95
N THR A 139 -8.80 -0.05 -9.14
CA THR A 139 -8.29 -1.35 -9.56
C THR A 139 -7.16 -1.85 -8.66
N HIS A 140 -6.27 -0.96 -8.21
CA HIS A 140 -5.25 -1.26 -7.20
C HIS A 140 -5.89 -1.82 -5.92
N GLU A 141 -6.83 -1.09 -5.33
CA GLU A 141 -7.48 -1.54 -4.09
C GLU A 141 -8.35 -2.80 -4.30
N PHE A 142 -8.93 -2.97 -5.49
CA PHE A 142 -9.62 -4.21 -5.85
C PHE A 142 -8.67 -5.40 -5.97
N GLY A 143 -7.43 -5.19 -6.42
CA GLY A 143 -6.37 -6.22 -6.39
C GLY A 143 -6.16 -6.74 -4.97
N HIS A 144 -5.99 -5.83 -4.02
CA HIS A 144 -5.89 -6.16 -2.59
C HIS A 144 -7.14 -6.87 -2.06
N PHE A 145 -8.31 -6.31 -2.36
CA PHE A 145 -9.60 -6.86 -1.92
C PHE A 145 -9.83 -8.29 -2.40
N LEU A 146 -9.58 -8.55 -3.68
CA LEU A 146 -9.76 -9.87 -4.29
C LEU A 146 -8.77 -10.88 -3.71
N MET A 147 -7.50 -10.49 -3.53
CA MET A 147 -6.51 -11.37 -2.91
C MET A 147 -6.85 -11.66 -1.45
N ALA A 148 -7.20 -10.64 -0.67
CA ALA A 148 -7.62 -10.81 0.72
C ALA A 148 -8.84 -11.74 0.84
N ARG A 149 -9.82 -11.63 -0.07
CA ARG A 149 -10.96 -12.56 -0.12
C ARG A 149 -10.57 -13.98 -0.49
N ARG A 150 -9.67 -14.17 -1.46
CA ARG A 150 -9.13 -15.50 -1.82
C ARG A 150 -8.42 -16.17 -0.64
N LEU A 151 -7.80 -15.37 0.23
CA LEU A 151 -7.14 -15.81 1.45
C LEU A 151 -8.08 -15.86 2.67
N SER A 152 -9.40 -15.73 2.46
CA SER A 152 -10.43 -15.76 3.51
C SER A 152 -10.22 -14.72 4.62
N MET A 153 -9.59 -13.59 4.30
CA MET A 153 -9.38 -12.49 5.24
C MET A 153 -10.56 -11.51 5.25
N PRO A 154 -11.00 -11.04 6.44
CA PRO A 154 -12.05 -10.05 6.54
C PRO A 154 -11.55 -8.69 6.03
N VAL A 155 -12.13 -8.24 4.90
CA VAL A 155 -11.79 -6.99 4.22
C VAL A 155 -13.02 -6.09 4.04
N SER A 156 -12.81 -4.76 4.06
CA SER A 156 -13.84 -3.78 3.72
C SER A 156 -13.94 -3.56 2.22
N TRP A 157 -14.99 -2.86 1.77
CA TRP A 157 -14.95 -2.25 0.44
C TRP A 157 -13.87 -1.15 0.40
N PRO A 158 -13.33 -0.84 -0.80
CA PRO A 158 -12.44 0.31 -0.97
C PRO A 158 -13.14 1.61 -0.62
N TYR A 159 -12.43 2.51 0.05
CA TYR A 159 -12.87 3.88 0.32
C TYR A 159 -11.94 4.85 -0.39
N LEU A 160 -12.49 5.69 -1.25
CA LEU A 160 -11.76 6.79 -1.85
C LEU A 160 -11.69 7.96 -0.86
N ILE A 161 -10.54 8.61 -0.75
CA ILE A 161 -10.33 9.71 0.22
C ILE A 161 -10.19 11.03 -0.55
N PRO A 162 -11.21 11.91 -0.52
CA PRO A 162 -11.12 13.22 -1.15
C PRO A 162 -10.09 14.09 -0.45
N PHE A 163 -9.28 14.82 -1.22
CA PHE A 163 -8.37 15.82 -0.68
C PHE A 163 -8.17 16.96 -1.69
N PRO A 164 -9.07 17.96 -1.69
CA PRO A 164 -9.12 18.97 -2.76
C PRO A 164 -7.96 19.98 -2.73
N LEU A 165 -7.15 19.95 -1.66
CA LEU A 165 -5.96 20.79 -1.53
C LEU A 165 -4.71 20.16 -2.17
N SER A 166 -4.80 18.90 -2.61
CA SER A 166 -3.72 18.21 -3.32
C SER A 166 -3.79 18.49 -4.82
N PRO A 167 -2.64 18.56 -5.53
CA PRO A 167 -2.60 18.66 -6.99
C PRO A 167 -3.35 17.54 -7.72
N PHE A 168 -3.55 16.39 -7.07
CA PHE A 168 -4.27 15.24 -7.62
C PHE A 168 -5.72 15.16 -7.13
N GLY A 169 -6.11 15.96 -6.13
CA GLY A 169 -7.45 15.99 -5.54
C GLY A 169 -7.88 14.76 -4.74
N THR A 170 -6.96 13.85 -4.43
CA THR A 170 -7.19 12.66 -3.62
C THR A 170 -5.96 12.30 -2.79
N LEU A 171 -6.17 11.67 -1.63
CA LEU A 171 -5.10 11.00 -0.87
C LEU A 171 -4.92 9.52 -1.28
N GLY A 172 -5.71 9.08 -2.25
CA GLY A 172 -5.74 7.71 -2.73
C GLY A 172 -7.01 6.98 -2.31
N ALA A 173 -6.90 5.66 -2.34
CA ALA A 173 -7.95 4.74 -1.95
C ALA A 173 -7.40 3.82 -0.86
N ILE A 174 -8.22 3.45 0.10
CA ILE A 174 -7.81 2.51 1.15
C ILE A 174 -8.84 1.40 1.33
N ILE A 175 -8.34 0.17 1.45
CA ILE A 175 -9.07 -0.91 2.10
C ILE A 175 -8.69 -0.99 3.58
N ARG A 176 -9.68 -1.26 4.43
CA ARG A 176 -9.43 -1.60 5.82
C ARG A 176 -9.32 -3.11 5.93
N MET A 177 -8.08 -3.59 5.93
CA MET A 177 -7.77 -4.98 6.32
C MET A 177 -7.97 -5.14 7.83
N ARG A 178 -8.74 -6.16 8.23
CA ARG A 178 -9.06 -6.41 9.65
C ARG A 178 -8.44 -7.72 10.19
N GLY A 179 -7.76 -8.48 9.33
CA GLY A 179 -7.01 -9.68 9.73
C GLY A 179 -5.51 -9.43 9.67
N ILE A 180 -4.76 -10.10 10.53
CA ILE A 180 -3.30 -10.19 10.44
C ILE A 180 -2.96 -11.34 9.49
N PRO A 181 -2.09 -11.14 8.48
CA PRO A 181 -1.68 -12.24 7.60
C PRO A 181 -1.10 -13.42 8.38
N ARG A 182 -1.51 -14.65 8.03
CA ARG A 182 -1.15 -15.84 8.79
C ARG A 182 0.33 -16.14 8.68
N ASN A 183 0.93 -15.90 7.52
CA ASN A 183 2.33 -16.17 7.25
C ASN A 183 2.90 -15.13 6.26
N ARG A 184 4.22 -15.17 6.06
CA ARG A 184 4.92 -14.29 5.11
C ARG A 184 4.43 -14.44 3.67
N ARG A 185 3.88 -15.59 3.27
CA ARG A 185 3.39 -15.80 1.90
C ARG A 185 2.14 -14.98 1.63
N GLU A 186 1.17 -15.05 2.52
CA GLU A 186 -0.06 -14.26 2.43
C GLU A 186 0.24 -12.75 2.44
N LEU A 187 1.20 -12.34 3.27
CA LEU A 187 1.66 -10.95 3.33
C LEU A 187 2.20 -10.46 1.97
N VAL A 188 3.06 -11.26 1.31
CA VAL A 188 3.59 -10.93 -0.02
C VAL A 188 2.49 -10.96 -1.07
N LEU A 189 1.62 -11.99 -1.07
CA LEU A 189 0.56 -12.10 -2.06
C LEU A 189 -0.39 -10.90 -2.04
N ILE A 190 -0.78 -10.44 -0.86
CA ILE A 190 -1.59 -9.24 -0.71
C ILE A 190 -0.79 -8.02 -1.17
N GLY A 191 0.42 -7.81 -0.64
CA GLY A 191 1.26 -6.66 -1.02
C GLY A 191 1.56 -6.58 -2.53
N VAL A 192 1.63 -7.70 -3.23
CA VAL A 192 1.82 -7.75 -4.69
C VAL A 192 0.54 -7.41 -5.46
N ALA A 193 -0.62 -7.87 -4.98
CA ALA A 193 -1.86 -7.89 -5.74
C ALA A 193 -2.34 -6.49 -6.14
N GLY A 194 -2.31 -5.52 -5.22
CA GLY A 194 -2.73 -4.16 -5.52
C GLY A 194 -1.84 -3.47 -6.57
N PRO A 195 -0.53 -3.32 -6.32
CA PRO A 195 0.38 -2.67 -7.27
C PRO A 195 0.35 -3.28 -8.68
N LEU A 196 0.27 -4.61 -8.81
CA LEU A 196 0.14 -5.24 -10.13
C LEU A 196 -1.19 -4.92 -10.80
N ALA A 197 -2.30 -5.00 -10.06
CA ALA A 197 -3.61 -4.68 -10.62
C ALA A 197 -3.71 -3.21 -11.07
N GLY A 198 -3.18 -2.29 -10.26
CA GLY A 198 -3.07 -0.88 -10.62
C GLY A 198 -2.22 -0.67 -11.87
N LEU A 199 -1.04 -1.30 -11.94
CA LEU A 199 -0.11 -1.16 -13.07
C LEU A 199 -0.69 -1.69 -14.39
N VAL A 200 -1.45 -2.80 -14.34
CA VAL A 200 -2.17 -3.37 -15.51
C VAL A 200 -3.12 -2.36 -16.14
N VAL A 201 -3.70 -1.43 -15.36
CA VAL A 201 -4.55 -0.35 -15.86
C VAL A 201 -3.74 0.90 -16.17
N ALA A 202 -2.77 1.25 -15.34
CA ALA A 202 -1.97 2.46 -15.49
C ALA A 202 -1.14 2.47 -16.78
N ILE A 203 -0.56 1.34 -17.19
CA ILE A 203 0.25 1.26 -18.42
C ILE A 203 -0.60 1.56 -19.67
N PRO A 204 -1.74 0.88 -19.93
CA PRO A 204 -2.60 1.22 -21.06
C PRO A 204 -3.13 2.65 -21.03
N VAL A 205 -3.53 3.14 -19.86
CA VAL A 205 -4.00 4.53 -19.68
C VAL A 205 -2.90 5.53 -20.05
N LEU A 206 -1.67 5.29 -19.56
CA LEU A 206 -0.50 6.10 -19.87
C LEU A 206 -0.20 6.08 -21.37
N LEU A 207 -0.09 4.89 -21.97
CA LEU A 207 0.25 4.76 -23.40
C LEU A 207 -0.79 5.41 -24.29
N THR A 208 -2.07 5.19 -24.03
CA THR A 208 -3.17 5.82 -24.76
C THR A 208 -3.13 7.33 -24.60
N GLY A 209 -2.90 7.82 -23.37
CA GLY A 209 -2.73 9.24 -23.12
C GLY A 209 -1.55 9.84 -23.87
N LEU A 210 -0.40 9.16 -23.89
CA LEU A 210 0.78 9.61 -24.64
C LEU A 210 0.52 9.65 -26.14
N MET A 211 -0.21 8.69 -26.70
CA MET A 211 -0.63 8.70 -28.11
C MET A 211 -1.56 9.87 -28.45
N LEU A 212 -2.31 10.39 -27.46
CA LEU A 212 -3.17 11.57 -27.60
C LEU A 212 -2.43 12.87 -27.26
N SER A 213 -1.17 12.80 -26.83
CA SER A 213 -0.36 13.95 -26.44
C SER A 213 0.47 14.46 -27.63
N SER A 214 0.74 15.76 -27.66
CA SER A 214 1.63 16.39 -28.64
C SER A 214 3.03 16.61 -28.03
N VAL A 215 4.05 16.70 -28.87
CA VAL A 215 5.39 17.13 -28.43
C VAL A 215 5.60 18.57 -28.88
N GLU A 216 5.80 19.46 -27.93
CA GLU A 216 5.89 20.90 -28.17
C GLU A 216 7.14 21.49 -27.51
N THR A 217 7.51 22.70 -27.91
CA THR A 217 8.55 23.47 -27.24
C THR A 217 8.07 23.88 -25.87
N LEU A 218 8.88 23.60 -24.85
CA LEU A 218 8.57 23.95 -23.47
C LEU A 218 8.44 25.47 -23.33
N PRO A 219 7.45 25.97 -22.55
CA PRO A 219 7.35 27.39 -22.24
C PRO A 219 8.63 27.91 -21.59
N ALA A 220 8.94 29.20 -21.75
CA ALA A 220 10.17 29.77 -21.20
C ALA A 220 10.18 29.81 -19.66
N SER A 221 9.01 29.92 -19.01
CA SER A 221 8.87 30.06 -17.56
C SER A 221 7.42 29.80 -17.11
N GLY A 222 7.24 29.47 -15.83
CA GLY A 222 5.92 29.48 -15.16
C GLY A 222 5.09 28.22 -15.35
N TYR A 223 5.73 27.08 -15.62
CA TYR A 223 5.03 25.80 -15.79
C TYR A 223 5.62 24.70 -14.90
N ILE A 224 4.80 23.69 -14.60
CA ILE A 224 5.20 22.53 -13.80
C ILE A 224 5.45 21.37 -14.75
N LEU A 225 6.68 20.85 -14.77
CA LEU A 225 7.05 19.66 -15.52
C LEU A 225 6.98 18.43 -14.61
N GLU A 226 6.41 17.35 -15.12
CA GLU A 226 6.40 16.07 -14.44
C GLU A 226 7.76 15.35 -14.52
N GLY A 227 8.10 14.67 -13.43
CA GLY A 227 9.35 13.92 -13.34
C GLY A 227 9.36 12.65 -14.18
N ASN A 228 10.56 12.22 -14.55
CA ASN A 228 10.76 11.00 -15.32
C ASN A 228 11.15 9.81 -14.42
N SER A 229 10.29 8.78 -14.38
CA SER A 229 10.70 7.43 -14.00
C SER A 229 11.26 6.69 -15.21
N LEU A 230 11.96 5.58 -14.96
CA LEU A 230 12.48 4.74 -16.06
C LEU A 230 11.33 4.20 -16.93
N LEU A 231 10.26 3.71 -16.32
CA LEU A 231 9.10 3.19 -17.05
C LEU A 231 8.41 4.29 -17.86
N TYR A 232 8.27 5.49 -17.30
CA TYR A 232 7.68 6.62 -18.03
C TYR A 232 8.55 7.07 -19.20
N THR A 233 9.87 7.13 -19.00
CA THR A 233 10.83 7.46 -20.06
C THR A 233 10.76 6.45 -21.20
N LEU A 234 10.72 5.16 -20.88
CA LEU A 234 10.58 4.09 -21.86
C LEU A 234 9.22 4.16 -22.59
N ALA A 235 8.14 4.54 -21.90
CA ALA A 235 6.84 4.76 -22.52
C ALA A 235 6.87 5.94 -23.52
N LYS A 236 7.53 7.05 -23.16
CA LYS A 236 7.74 8.17 -24.10
C LYS A 236 8.58 7.75 -25.31
N LEU A 237 9.66 7.01 -25.08
CA LEU A 237 10.50 6.47 -26.15
C LEU A 237 9.71 5.54 -27.09
N LEU A 238 8.86 4.68 -26.54
CA LEU A 238 8.02 3.75 -27.31
C LEU A 238 7.03 4.51 -28.20
N VAL A 239 6.37 5.54 -27.68
CA VAL A 239 5.30 6.26 -28.39
C VAL A 239 5.86 7.27 -29.39
N PHE A 240 6.90 8.01 -29.02
CA PHE A 240 7.44 9.11 -29.85
C PHE A 240 8.73 8.76 -30.60
N GLY A 241 9.32 7.59 -30.36
CA GLY A 241 10.54 7.13 -31.04
C GLY A 241 11.81 7.91 -30.68
N ARG A 242 11.77 8.78 -29.66
CA ARG A 242 12.90 9.59 -29.21
C ARG A 242 12.91 9.78 -27.70
N TRP A 243 14.09 10.05 -27.15
CA TRP A 243 14.27 10.43 -25.75
C TRP A 243 13.69 11.82 -25.51
N LEU A 244 12.81 11.96 -24.52
CA LEU A 244 12.16 13.21 -24.13
C LEU A 244 12.26 13.41 -22.61
N PRO A 245 12.52 14.63 -22.12
CA PRO A 245 12.69 15.88 -22.87
C PRO A 245 13.98 15.93 -23.72
N SER A 246 13.94 16.63 -24.86
CA SER A 246 15.09 16.83 -25.75
C SER A 246 15.00 18.16 -26.50
N ALA A 247 16.15 18.85 -26.65
CA ALA A 247 16.27 20.12 -27.38
C ALA A 247 15.25 21.22 -26.97
N GLY A 248 14.89 21.27 -25.69
CA GLY A 248 13.91 22.24 -25.18
C GLY A 248 12.44 21.88 -25.49
N SER A 249 12.18 20.69 -26.01
CA SER A 249 10.83 20.15 -26.22
C SER A 249 10.53 18.98 -25.28
N ASP A 250 9.28 18.88 -24.85
CA ASP A 250 8.74 17.70 -24.15
C ASP A 250 7.27 17.49 -24.52
N VAL A 251 6.69 16.42 -23.99
CA VAL A 251 5.31 16.02 -24.23
C VAL A 251 4.36 16.95 -23.46
N MET A 252 3.46 17.61 -24.19
CA MET A 252 2.31 18.29 -23.58
C MET A 252 1.25 17.23 -23.27
N LEU A 253 1.17 16.85 -22.00
CA LEU A 253 0.39 15.68 -21.59
C LEU A 253 -1.11 15.90 -21.77
N HIS A 254 -1.71 14.99 -22.52
CA HIS A 254 -3.15 14.77 -22.46
C HIS A 254 -3.57 14.41 -21.02
N PRO A 255 -4.74 14.85 -20.52
CA PRO A 255 -5.20 14.57 -19.15
C PRO A 255 -5.15 13.08 -18.77
N LEU A 256 -5.41 12.21 -19.76
CA LEU A 256 -5.31 10.76 -19.59
C LEU A 256 -3.86 10.28 -19.37
N ALA A 257 -2.88 10.88 -20.05
CA ALA A 257 -1.46 10.56 -19.88
C ALA A 257 -0.99 10.97 -18.49
N PHE A 258 -1.41 12.16 -18.05
CA PHE A 258 -1.12 12.67 -16.71
C PHE A 258 -1.72 11.77 -15.61
N ALA A 259 -2.93 11.24 -15.81
CA ALA A 259 -3.51 10.24 -14.92
C ALA A 259 -2.69 8.95 -14.86
N GLY A 260 -2.21 8.46 -16.01
CA GLY A 260 -1.33 7.30 -16.08
C GLY A 260 0.00 7.51 -15.36
N TRP A 261 0.63 8.68 -15.55
CA TRP A 261 1.84 9.08 -14.86
C TRP A 261 1.63 9.18 -13.34
N ALA A 262 0.54 9.81 -12.90
CA ALA A 262 0.16 9.86 -11.49
C ALA A 262 -0.08 8.45 -10.92
N GLY A 263 -0.66 7.55 -11.72
CA GLY A 263 -0.80 6.13 -11.38
C GLY A 263 0.54 5.45 -11.13
N LEU A 264 1.53 5.65 -12.00
CA LEU A 264 2.90 5.13 -11.79
C LEU A 264 3.52 5.67 -10.50
N LEU A 265 3.35 6.96 -10.23
CA LEU A 265 3.83 7.58 -9.00
C LEU A 265 3.18 6.95 -7.76
N VAL A 266 1.86 6.78 -7.75
CA VAL A 266 1.15 6.14 -6.63
C VAL A 266 1.59 4.70 -6.45
N THR A 267 1.77 3.94 -7.54
CA THR A 267 2.31 2.58 -7.46
C THR A 267 3.72 2.58 -6.85
N ALA A 268 4.61 3.49 -7.26
CA ALA A 268 5.93 3.62 -6.66
C ALA A 268 5.87 3.96 -5.17
N MET A 269 4.95 4.85 -4.77
CA MET A 269 4.77 5.23 -3.36
C MET A 269 4.31 4.03 -2.53
N ASN A 270 3.33 3.29 -3.01
CA ASN A 270 2.86 2.07 -2.34
C ASN A 270 3.93 0.98 -2.30
N LEU A 271 4.85 0.93 -3.27
CA LEU A 271 5.96 -0.03 -3.28
C LEU A 271 7.20 0.42 -2.49
N LEU A 272 7.17 1.56 -1.79
CA LEU A 272 8.23 1.91 -0.86
C LEU A 272 8.37 0.81 0.21
N PRO A 273 9.58 0.27 0.45
CA PRO A 273 9.81 -0.81 1.40
C PRO A 273 9.81 -0.31 2.85
N SER A 274 8.67 0.21 3.31
CA SER A 274 8.53 0.82 4.62
C SER A 274 7.11 0.69 5.18
N GLY A 275 7.02 0.31 6.46
CA GLY A 275 5.79 0.39 7.25
C GLY A 275 4.66 -0.49 6.72
N GLN A 276 3.45 0.09 6.65
CA GLN A 276 2.22 -0.58 6.21
C GLN A 276 1.98 -0.51 4.70
N LEU A 277 2.94 0.06 3.96
CA LEU A 277 2.86 0.12 2.51
C LEU A 277 3.04 -1.27 1.90
N ASP A 278 2.55 -1.45 0.68
CA ASP A 278 2.62 -2.70 -0.07
C ASP A 278 4.06 -3.20 -0.23
N GLY A 279 4.99 -2.29 -0.53
CA GLY A 279 6.42 -2.57 -0.59
C GLY A 279 7.00 -2.99 0.75
N GLY A 280 6.47 -2.44 1.86
CA GLY A 280 6.84 -2.83 3.22
C GLY A 280 6.46 -4.28 3.53
N HIS A 281 5.28 -4.72 3.09
CA HIS A 281 4.82 -6.10 3.18
C HIS A 281 5.66 -7.05 2.33
N ILE A 282 5.98 -6.66 1.10
CA ILE A 282 6.83 -7.44 0.18
C ILE A 282 8.26 -7.57 0.73
N ALA A 283 8.86 -6.47 1.16
CA ALA A 283 10.22 -6.44 1.71
C ALA A 283 10.32 -7.26 3.00
N TYR A 284 9.34 -7.16 3.90
CA TYR A 284 9.28 -7.98 5.11
C TYR A 284 9.09 -9.46 4.79
N GLY A 285 8.26 -9.80 3.81
CA GLY A 285 8.11 -11.18 3.37
C GLY A 285 9.42 -11.79 2.85
N LEU A 286 10.19 -11.02 2.09
CA LEU A 286 11.46 -11.43 1.48
C LEU A 286 12.61 -11.52 2.49
N LEU A 287 12.76 -10.49 3.33
CA LEU A 287 13.95 -10.27 4.19
C LEU A 287 13.66 -10.53 5.68
N GLY A 288 12.40 -10.76 6.06
CA GLY A 288 11.99 -10.85 7.46
C GLY A 288 12.34 -9.57 8.23
N ARG A 289 12.84 -9.74 9.47
CA ARG A 289 13.20 -8.62 10.35
C ARG A 289 14.31 -7.74 9.81
N THR A 290 15.11 -8.21 8.86
CA THR A 290 16.18 -7.41 8.23
C THR A 290 15.64 -6.34 7.27
N SER A 291 14.36 -6.44 6.85
CA SER A 291 13.71 -5.39 6.05
C SER A 291 13.69 -4.02 6.75
N ARG A 292 13.85 -3.97 8.08
CA ARG A 292 13.99 -2.73 8.84
C ARG A 292 15.14 -1.86 8.33
N TYR A 293 16.25 -2.47 7.92
CA TYR A 293 17.42 -1.72 7.42
C TYR A 293 17.12 -1.11 6.05
N LEU A 294 16.38 -1.83 5.20
CA LEU A 294 15.91 -1.30 3.93
C LEU A 294 14.94 -0.13 4.13
N ALA A 295 14.04 -0.23 5.12
CA ALA A 295 13.15 0.88 5.48
C ALA A 295 13.94 2.12 5.94
N TRP A 296 14.93 1.95 6.81
CA TRP A 296 15.81 3.04 7.25
C TRP A 296 16.60 3.67 6.09
N ALA A 297 17.11 2.85 5.17
CA ALA A 297 17.79 3.35 3.97
C ALA A 297 16.85 4.19 3.11
N VAL A 298 15.62 3.72 2.86
CA VAL A 298 14.62 4.48 2.11
C VAL A 298 14.24 5.78 2.80
N TRP A 299 14.09 5.79 4.12
CA TRP A 299 13.85 7.04 4.84
C TRP A 299 15.00 8.03 4.69
N GLY A 300 16.26 7.58 4.81
CA GLY A 300 17.42 8.42 4.58
C GLY A 300 17.43 9.01 3.16
N ILE A 301 17.14 8.17 2.15
CA ILE A 301 17.01 8.61 0.76
C ILE A 301 15.89 9.64 0.61
N LEU A 302 14.71 9.41 1.17
CA LEU A 302 13.58 10.36 1.08
C LEU A 302 13.87 11.69 1.77
N VAL A 303 14.56 11.70 2.91
CA VAL A 303 15.00 12.93 3.59
C VAL A 303 15.96 13.71 2.70
N VAL A 304 16.93 13.03 2.11
CA VAL A 304 17.90 13.63 1.18
C VAL A 304 17.17 14.18 -0.05
N LEU A 305 16.29 13.40 -0.68
CA LEU A 305 15.45 13.83 -1.80
C LEU A 305 14.54 15.02 -1.45
N GLY A 306 14.11 15.11 -0.19
CA GLY A 306 13.32 16.23 0.36
C GLY A 306 14.00 17.59 0.25
N ILE A 307 15.34 17.61 0.13
CA ILE A 307 16.10 18.84 -0.11
C ILE A 307 15.75 19.44 -1.49
N TRP A 308 15.57 18.59 -2.51
CA TRP A 308 15.23 19.02 -3.87
C TRP A 308 13.73 19.10 -4.12
N TRP A 309 12.93 18.22 -3.50
CA TRP A 309 11.48 18.24 -3.66
C TRP A 309 10.76 18.14 -2.32
N ARG A 310 10.11 19.25 -1.91
CA ARG A 310 9.54 19.40 -0.57
C ARG A 310 8.45 18.38 -0.23
N GLY A 311 7.78 17.83 -1.23
CA GLY A 311 6.75 16.81 -1.01
C GLY A 311 7.26 15.51 -0.39
N TRP A 312 8.58 15.23 -0.45
CA TRP A 312 9.14 14.08 0.26
C TRP A 312 9.11 14.22 1.77
N TRP A 313 9.18 15.45 2.31
CA TRP A 313 9.05 15.67 3.75
C TRP A 313 7.68 15.25 4.27
N LEU A 314 6.62 15.49 3.49
CA LEU A 314 5.27 15.00 3.81
C LEU A 314 5.29 13.47 3.95
N TRP A 315 5.89 12.77 2.98
CA TRP A 315 6.00 11.32 3.03
C TRP A 315 6.86 10.81 4.18
N VAL A 316 7.98 11.48 4.50
CA VAL A 316 8.80 11.13 5.67
C VAL A 316 7.97 11.25 6.96
N VAL A 317 7.19 12.32 7.12
CA VAL A 317 6.30 12.48 8.29
C VAL A 317 5.22 11.40 8.32
N LEU A 318 4.56 11.13 7.19
CA LEU A 318 3.52 10.10 7.10
C LEU A 318 4.07 8.71 7.42
N LEU A 319 5.24 8.36 6.86
CA LEU A 319 5.95 7.12 7.15
C LEU A 319 6.39 7.05 8.61
N PHE A 320 6.78 8.16 9.22
CA PHE A 320 7.12 8.19 10.64
C PHE A 320 5.93 7.97 11.56
N LEU A 321 4.76 8.51 11.21
CA LEU A 321 3.54 8.31 11.98
C LEU A 321 2.99 6.88 11.82
N THR A 322 3.05 6.32 10.61
CA THR A 322 2.45 5.02 10.28
C THR A 322 3.40 3.82 10.43
N GLY A 323 4.71 4.03 10.22
CA GLY A 323 5.73 2.97 10.16
C GLY A 323 6.24 2.48 11.52
N ARG A 324 5.81 3.07 12.64
CA ARG A 324 6.23 2.69 14.00
C ARG A 324 5.79 1.29 14.43
N ARG A 325 4.82 0.68 13.75
CA ARG A 325 4.30 -0.66 14.11
C ARG A 325 4.23 -1.53 12.86
N TYR A 326 5.13 -2.50 12.77
CA TYR A 326 5.02 -3.60 11.81
C TYR A 326 4.05 -4.65 12.37
N PRO A 327 2.88 -4.88 11.75
CA PRO A 327 2.06 -6.04 12.07
C PRO A 327 2.77 -7.27 11.52
N ALA A 328 3.71 -7.82 12.29
CA ALA A 328 4.36 -9.07 11.97
C ALA A 328 3.30 -10.17 11.73
N PRO A 329 3.47 -11.01 10.69
CA PRO A 329 2.56 -12.10 10.41
C PRO A 329 2.53 -13.10 11.57
N LEU A 330 1.44 -13.86 11.67
CA LEU A 330 1.22 -14.79 12.78
C LEU A 330 2.25 -15.94 12.83
N ASP A 331 2.85 -16.27 11.69
CA ASP A 331 3.96 -17.20 11.52
C ASP A 331 5.11 -16.53 10.73
N GLU A 332 6.23 -16.29 11.44
CA GLU A 332 7.46 -15.75 10.87
C GLU A 332 8.43 -16.83 10.36
N ILE A 333 8.19 -18.12 10.61
CA ILE A 333 9.14 -19.20 10.33
C ILE A 333 8.98 -19.69 8.88
N THR A 334 7.74 -19.74 8.38
CA THR A 334 7.46 -20.21 7.02
C THR A 334 8.17 -19.34 5.97
N THR A 335 9.07 -19.96 5.21
CA THR A 335 9.80 -19.33 4.11
C THR A 335 8.92 -19.21 2.86
N LEU A 336 9.25 -18.22 2.03
CA LEU A 336 8.64 -18.06 0.71
C LEU A 336 9.02 -19.23 -0.18
N THR A 337 8.07 -19.70 -0.99
CA THR A 337 8.36 -20.60 -2.10
C THR A 337 9.19 -19.86 -3.15
N ALA A 338 9.97 -20.59 -3.96
CA ALA A 338 10.82 -19.98 -5.00
C ALA A 338 10.03 -19.06 -5.97
N PRO A 339 8.82 -19.42 -6.46
CA PRO A 339 8.04 -18.52 -7.32
C PRO A 339 7.64 -17.21 -6.63
N LEU A 340 7.24 -17.28 -5.36
CA LEU A 340 6.82 -16.10 -4.62
C LEU A 340 8.00 -15.19 -4.26
N ARG A 341 9.18 -15.78 -4.06
CA ARG A 341 10.43 -15.04 -3.89
C ARG A 341 10.78 -14.25 -5.16
N TRP A 342 10.68 -14.88 -6.32
CA TRP A 342 10.90 -14.21 -7.61
C TRP A 342 9.88 -13.09 -7.84
N LEU A 343 8.61 -13.34 -7.53
CA LEU A 343 7.57 -12.32 -7.62
C LEU A 343 7.87 -11.10 -6.74
N ALA A 344 8.31 -11.31 -5.50
CA ALA A 344 8.72 -10.23 -4.61
C ALA A 344 9.91 -9.41 -5.18
N ILE A 345 10.90 -10.08 -5.79
CA ILE A 345 12.03 -9.42 -6.46
C ILE A 345 11.54 -8.60 -7.65
N VAL A 346 10.64 -9.15 -8.48
CA VAL A 346 10.03 -8.42 -9.60
C VAL A 346 9.33 -7.16 -9.11
N MET A 347 8.62 -7.21 -7.97
CA MET A 347 8.01 -6.00 -7.42
C MET A 347 9.01 -4.94 -6.97
N LEU A 348 10.17 -5.34 -6.42
CA LEU A 348 11.25 -4.40 -6.10
C LEU A 348 11.85 -3.79 -7.37
N ILE A 349 11.93 -4.54 -8.47
CA ILE A 349 12.34 -4.02 -9.77
C ILE A 349 11.29 -3.02 -10.29
N ILE A 350 10.00 -3.37 -10.23
CA ILE A 350 8.90 -2.48 -10.61
C ILE A 350 8.96 -1.18 -9.80
N PHE A 351 9.22 -1.24 -8.50
CA PHE A 351 9.44 -0.06 -7.67
C PHE A 351 10.54 0.84 -8.24
N VAL A 352 11.72 0.29 -8.55
CA VAL A 352 12.82 1.07 -9.14
C VAL A 352 12.42 1.65 -10.50
N LEU A 353 11.67 0.91 -11.31
CA LEU A 353 11.24 1.35 -12.64
C LEU A 353 10.20 2.48 -12.58
N THR A 354 9.32 2.49 -11.57
CA THR A 354 8.25 3.49 -11.44
C THR A 354 8.63 4.65 -10.52
N PHE A 355 9.65 4.51 -9.67
CA PHE A 355 10.09 5.55 -8.75
C PHE A 355 10.56 6.80 -9.51
N THR A 356 10.01 7.94 -9.13
CA THR A 356 10.31 9.24 -9.73
C THR A 356 10.93 10.14 -8.65
N PRO A 357 12.27 10.34 -8.61
CA PRO A 357 12.93 11.06 -7.53
C PRO A 357 12.50 12.53 -7.38
N LEU A 358 12.16 13.17 -8.51
CA LEU A 358 11.70 14.55 -8.56
C LEU A 358 10.34 14.58 -9.29
N PRO A 359 9.22 14.30 -8.59
CA PRO A 359 7.92 14.13 -9.24
C PRO A 359 7.43 15.36 -10.00
N MET A 360 7.69 16.56 -9.49
CA MET A 360 7.27 17.80 -10.13
C MET A 360 8.36 18.85 -9.99
N ILE A 361 8.69 19.50 -11.10
CA ILE A 361 9.72 20.54 -11.18
C ILE A 361 9.03 21.81 -11.68
N LEU A 362 9.11 22.88 -10.88
CA LEU A 362 8.69 24.20 -11.32
C LEU A 362 9.82 24.78 -12.19
N VAL A 363 9.52 25.05 -13.45
CA VAL A 363 10.45 25.69 -14.37
C VAL A 363 10.13 27.19 -14.38
N ASN A 364 11.04 27.97 -13.81
CA ASN A 364 10.94 29.42 -13.64
C ASN A 364 11.76 30.17 -14.67
#